data_AF-A0AAW2LFH4-F1
#
_entry.id   AF-A0AAW2LFH4-F1
#
_cell.length_a   1.000
_cell.length_b   1.000
_cell.length_c   1.000
_cell.angle_alpha   90.00
_cell.angle_beta   90.00
_cell.angle_gamma   90.00
#
_symmetry.space_group_name_H-M   'P 1'
#
loop_
_entity.id
_entity.type
_entity.pdbx_description
1 polymer ?
#
loop_
_entity_poly.entity_id
_entity_poly.type
_entity_poly.pdbx_seq_one_letter_code
_entity_poly.pdbx_strand_id
1 'polypeptide(L)' 'MASSDLEKKAKEAFIDDHFELAVDLYSQAIALSPSNAELFADRAQANIKLQNCTGKGNI' A
#
# COMPACT_ATOMS: atom_id res chain seq x y z
N MET A 1 -10.03 -14.10 1.45
CA MET A 1 -8.57 -13.84 1.56
C MET A 1 -8.28 -13.41 2.98
N ALA A 2 -7.19 -13.88 3.57
CA ALA A 2 -6.77 -13.40 4.88
C ALA A 2 -6.06 -12.04 4.76
N SER A 3 -5.90 -11.31 5.86
CA SER A 3 -5.13 -10.06 5.85
C SER A 3 -3.70 -10.27 5.36
N SER A 4 -3.08 -11.42 5.66
CA SER A 4 -1.73 -11.76 5.19
C SER A 4 -1.65 -11.99 3.68
N ASP A 5 -2.72 -12.52 3.05
CA ASP A 5 -2.77 -12.65 1.58
C ASP A 5 -2.81 -11.27 0.91
N LEU A 6 -3.59 -10.34 1.47
CA LEU A 6 -3.71 -8.97 0.96
C LEU A 6 -2.41 -8.19 1.17
N GLU A 7 -1.79 -8.33 2.35
CA GLU A 7 -0.48 -7.75 2.66
C GLU A 7 0.59 -8.23 1.68
N LYS A 8 0.66 -9.53 1.40
CA LYS A 8 1.61 -10.07 0.43
C LYS A 8 1.41 -9.47 -0.96
N LYS A 9 0.16 -9.41 -1.44
CA LYS A 9 -0.16 -8.79 -2.74
C LYS A 9 0.15 -7.30 -2.76
N ALA A 10 -0.05 -6.60 -1.64
CA ALA A 10 0.29 -5.19 -1.51
C ALA A 10 1.80 -4.98 -1.61
N LYS A 11 2.59 -5.85 -0.97
CA LYS A 11 4.06 -5.85 -1.06
C LYS A 11 4.53 -6.15 -2.49
N GLU A 12 3.91 -7.10 -3.19
CA GLU A 12 4.17 -7.37 -4.62
C GLU A 12 3.86 -6.14 -5.49
N ALA A 13 2.66 -5.56 -5.35
CA ALA A 13 2.27 -4.35 -6.07
C ALA A 13 3.21 -3.16 -5.79
N PHE A 14 3.70 -3.04 -4.55
CA PHE A 14 4.68 -2.00 -4.19
C PHE A 14 6.03 -2.20 -4.89
N ILE A 15 6.50 -3.43 -5.05
CA ILE A 15 7.75 -3.76 -5.75
C ILE A 15 7.62 -3.48 -7.25
N ASP A 16 6.43 -3.71 -7.82
CA ASP A 16 6.11 -3.40 -9.23
C ASP A 16 5.79 -1.91 -9.48
N ASP A 17 6.05 -1.01 -8.52
CA ASP A 17 5.73 0.43 -8.56
C ASP A 17 4.22 0.74 -8.74
N HIS A 18 3.33 -0.24 -8.58
CA HIS A 18 1.87 -0.07 -8.58
C HIS A 18 1.37 0.47 -7.24
N PHE A 19 1.80 1.68 -6.87
CA PHE A 19 1.56 2.24 -5.54
C PHE A 19 0.09 2.48 -5.20
N GLU A 20 -0.75 2.86 -6.17
CA GLU A 20 -2.20 3.01 -5.94
C GLU A 20 -2.83 1.67 -5.54
N LEU A 21 -2.48 0.59 -6.24
CA LEU A 21 -2.94 -0.77 -5.94
C LEU A 21 -2.41 -1.23 -4.58
N ALA A 22 -1.14 -0.94 -4.26
CA ALA A 22 -0.58 -1.25 -2.95
C ALA A 22 -1.35 -0.56 -1.82
N VAL A 23 -1.70 0.73 -1.95
CA VAL A 23 -2.48 1.49 -0.96
C VAL A 23 -3.87 0.89 -0.75
N ASP A 24 -4.55 0.51 -1.83
CA ASP A 24 -5.86 -0.14 -1.76
C ASP A 24 -5.79 -1.49 -1.05
N LEU A 25 -4.84 -2.35 -1.45
CA LEU A 25 -4.65 -3.67 -0.85
C LEU A 25 -4.29 -3.59 0.64
N TYR A 26 -3.44 -2.65 1.05
CA TYR A 26 -3.17 -2.42 2.48
C TYR A 26 -4.41 -1.93 3.23
N SER A 27 -5.25 -1.10 2.60
CA SER A 27 -6.50 -0.63 3.22
C SER A 27 -7.49 -1.78 3.44
N GLN A 28 -7.59 -2.71 2.48
CA GLN A 28 -8.36 -3.94 2.65
C GLN A 28 -7.75 -4.84 3.75
N ALA A 29 -6.42 -4.97 3.81
CA ALA A 29 -5.75 -5.76 4.86
C ALA A 29 -6.00 -5.17 6.26
N ILE A 30 -5.97 -3.84 6.41
CA ILE A 30 -6.28 -3.12 7.64
C ILE A 30 -7.73 -3.34 8.06
N ALA A 31 -8.68 -3.36 7.11
CA ALA A 31 -10.07 -3.62 7.42
C ALA A 31 -10.29 -5.02 8.04
N LEU A 32 -9.46 -6.00 7.67
CA LEU A 32 -9.49 -7.34 8.26
C LEU A 32 -8.71 -7.43 9.58
N SER A 33 -7.61 -6.68 9.71
CA SER A 33 -6.70 -6.71 10.85
C SER A 33 -6.35 -5.29 11.33
N PRO A 34 -7.31 -4.55 11.93
CA PRO A 34 -7.13 -3.15 12.29
C PRO A 34 -6.12 -2.94 13.45
N SER A 35 -5.76 -4.02 14.15
CA SER A 35 -4.76 -3.99 15.22
C SER A 35 -3.33 -4.18 14.72
N ASN A 36 -3.12 -4.47 13.43
CA ASN A 36 -1.78 -4.68 12.89
C ASN A 36 -1.15 -3.35 12.47
N ALA A 37 -0.27 -2.81 13.32
CA ALA A 37 0.41 -1.54 13.09
C ALA A 37 1.32 -1.55 11.85
N GLU A 38 1.88 -2.71 11.46
CA GLU A 38 2.76 -2.82 10.29
C GLU A 38 2.03 -2.43 9.01
N LEU A 39 0.76 -2.83 8.86
CA LEU A 39 -0.05 -2.50 7.69
C LEU A 39 -0.24 -0.98 7.52
N PHE A 40 -0.33 -0.23 8.62
CA PHE A 40 -0.44 1.23 8.55
C PHE A 40 0.88 1.87 8.14
N ALA A 41 2.01 1.35 8.63
CA ALA A 41 3.35 1.82 8.26
C ALA A 41 3.62 1.56 6.77
N ASP A 42 3.34 0.35 6.30
CA ASP A 42 3.51 -0.04 4.90
C ASP A 42 2.59 0.77 3.97
N ARG A 43 1.33 0.99 4.36
CA ARG A 43 0.41 1.87 3.61
C ARG A 43 0.92 3.31 3.55
N ALA A 44 1.48 3.82 4.64
CA ALA A 44 2.05 5.16 4.66
C ALA A 44 3.24 5.26 3.69
N GLN A 45 4.11 4.25 3.65
CA GLN A 45 5.21 4.18 2.70
C GLN A 45 4.72 4.17 1.25
N ALA A 46 3.67 3.38 0.94
CA ALA A 46 3.05 3.35 -0.38
C ALA A 46 2.47 4.72 -0.80
N ASN A 47 1.81 5.44 0.12
CA ASN A 47 1.31 6.80 -0.14
C ASN A 47 2.42 7.81 -0.42
N ILE A 48 3.53 7.75 0.34
CA ILE A 48 4.69 8.63 0.11
C ILE A 48 5.28 8.38 -1.28
N LYS A 49 5.41 7.11 -1.68
CA LYS A 49 5.90 6.73 -3.02
C LYS A 49 4.95 7.20 -4.11
N LEU A 50 3.65 6.96 -3.96
CA LEU A 50 2.62 7.43 -4.88
C LEU A 50 2.72 8.94 -5.09
N GLN A 51 2.78 9.73 -4.02
CA GLN A 51 2.91 11.19 -4.11
C GLN A 51 4.20 11.62 -4.83
N ASN A 52 5.32 10.93 -4.60
CA ASN A 52 6.57 11.19 -5.30
C ASN A 52 6.51 10.85 -6.80
N CYS A 53 5.74 9.84 -7.18
CA CYS A 53 5.52 9.45 -8.58
C CYS A 53 4.57 10.41 -9.29
N THR A 54 3.53 10.90 -8.60
CA THR A 54 2.63 11.93 -9.11
C THR A 54 3.29 13.32 -9.16
N GLY A 55 4.40 13.51 -8.44
CA GLY A 55 5.11 14.80 -8.26
C GLY A 55 6.08 15.23 -9.37
N LYS A 56 6.04 14.67 -10.59
CA LYS A 56 6.92 15.09 -11.70
C LYS A 56 6.19 15.28 -13.04
N GLY A 57 5.13 16.09 -13.05
CA GLY A 57 4.36 16.34 -14.28
C GLY A 57 3.83 17.76 -14.50
N ASN A 58 4.01 18.70 -13.58
CA ASN A 58 3.49 20.06 -13.77
C ASN A 58 4.59 21.11 -13.53
N ILE A 59 5.08 21.61 -14.67
CA ILE A 59 5.62 22.96 -14.98
C ILE A 59 5.92 23.91 -13.82
#